data_AF-A0AAD5XHQ4-F1
#
_entry.id   AF-A0AAD5XHQ4-F1
#
_cell.length_a   1.000
_cell.length_b   1.000
_cell.length_c   1.000
_cell.angle_alpha   90.00
_cell.angle_beta   90.00
_cell.angle_gamma   90.00
#
_symmetry.space_group_name_H-M   'P 1'
#
loop_
_entity.id
_entity.type
_entity.pdbx_description
1 polymer ?
#
loop_
_entity_poly.entity_id
_entity_poly.type
_entity_poly.pdbx_seq_one_letter_code
_entity_poly.pdbx_strand_id
1 'polypeptide(L)'
;MDTRLCLSMSDFHPATWNPAWSVATILTGLLSFMLEDTPTTGAVSASSQERRALATKSHAWNRADARFQAVFPDLLDSPHPTTPTTATPNPFSNTSAAATTAVVATAASKDARKRIVQKHQPEIKIQHHQQQQQQKQQVVLLQRSVNGAWSRLRSNIWLLLLGGVMAYLLVLKVMAKLV
;
A
#
# COMPACT_ATOMS: atom_id res chain seq x y z
N MET A 1 4.09 -13.57 -26.35
CA MET A 1 4.67 -14.04 -25.08
C MET A 1 3.61 -13.82 -24.04
N ASP A 2 3.02 -14.90 -23.52
CA ASP A 2 1.95 -14.86 -22.52
C ASP A 2 2.48 -15.44 -21.20
N THR A 3 3.36 -14.67 -20.55
CA THR A 3 4.03 -15.07 -19.30
C THR A 3 3.46 -14.30 -18.12
N ARG A 4 3.23 -14.99 -16.99
CA ARG A 4 2.77 -14.34 -15.75
C ARG A 4 3.82 -13.40 -15.17
N LEU A 5 3.37 -12.26 -14.64
CA LEU A 5 4.19 -11.25 -13.97
C LEU A 5 4.05 -11.36 -12.46
N CYS A 6 5.15 -11.31 -11.71
CA CYS A 6 5.12 -11.33 -10.25
C CYS A 6 5.16 -9.90 -9.67
N LEU A 7 4.11 -9.51 -8.96
CA LEU A 7 3.96 -8.21 -8.29
C LEU A 7 3.09 -8.33 -7.03
N SER A 8 3.12 -7.33 -6.14
CA SER A 8 2.44 -7.35 -4.83
C SER A 8 0.92 -7.54 -4.89
N MET A 9 0.33 -7.31 -6.07
CA MET A 9 -1.10 -7.45 -6.36
C MET A 9 -1.46 -8.69 -7.19
N SER A 10 -0.50 -9.58 -7.44
CA SER A 10 -0.70 -10.83 -8.18
C SER A 10 -0.86 -12.04 -7.26
N ASP A 11 -1.28 -13.16 -7.84
CA ASP A 11 -1.46 -14.47 -7.18
C ASP A 11 -0.15 -15.07 -6.64
N PHE A 12 1.01 -14.56 -7.06
CA PHE A 12 2.31 -14.91 -6.49
C PHE A 12 2.42 -14.58 -4.99
N HIS A 13 1.61 -13.63 -4.50
CA HIS A 13 1.65 -13.16 -3.11
C HIS A 13 0.25 -13.12 -2.49
N PRO A 14 -0.33 -14.27 -2.11
CA PRO A 14 -1.69 -14.34 -1.57
C PRO A 14 -1.89 -13.55 -0.26
N ALA A 15 -0.81 -13.28 0.47
CA ALA A 15 -0.85 -12.52 1.72
C ALA A 15 -0.91 -10.99 1.53
N THR A 16 -0.49 -10.47 0.36
CA THR A 16 -0.48 -9.02 0.08
C THR A 16 -1.61 -8.59 -0.85
N TRP A 17 -2.33 -9.55 -1.43
CA TRP A 17 -3.48 -9.29 -2.28
C TRP A 17 -4.69 -8.83 -1.47
N ASN A 18 -5.33 -7.74 -1.90
CA ASN A 18 -6.54 -7.22 -1.28
C ASN A 18 -7.72 -7.29 -2.27
N PRO A 19 -8.78 -8.09 -1.98
CA PRO A 19 -9.96 -8.19 -2.85
C PRO A 19 -10.73 -6.87 -3.01
N ALA A 20 -10.53 -5.92 -2.10
CA ALA A 20 -11.17 -4.61 -2.16
C ALA A 20 -10.53 -3.67 -3.20
N TRP A 21 -9.41 -4.03 -3.81
CA TRP A 21 -8.79 -3.20 -4.84
C TRP A 21 -9.62 -3.21 -6.13
N SER A 22 -9.96 -2.00 -6.60
CA SER A 22 -10.63 -1.82 -7.88
C SER A 22 -9.70 -2.16 -9.06
N VAL A 23 -10.30 -2.47 -10.21
CA VAL A 23 -9.54 -2.66 -11.47
C VAL A 23 -8.69 -1.43 -11.81
N ALA A 24 -9.20 -0.22 -11.57
CA ALA A 24 -8.45 1.02 -11.81
C ALA A 24 -7.18 1.11 -10.94
N THR A 25 -7.30 0.76 -9.65
CA THR A 25 -6.16 0.69 -8.72
C THR A 25 -5.12 -0.32 -9.19
N ILE A 26 -5.57 -1.49 -9.62
CA ILE A 26 -4.73 -2.56 -10.17
C ILE A 26 -3.96 -2.09 -11.41
N LEU A 27 -4.66 -1.49 -12.38
CA LEU A 27 -4.06 -0.98 -13.62
C LEU A 27 -3.05 0.15 -13.32
N THR A 28 -3.34 0.99 -12.33
CA THR A 28 -2.43 2.06 -11.89
C THR A 28 -1.15 1.49 -11.28
N GLY A 29 -1.28 0.48 -10.41
CA GLY A 29 -0.13 -0.21 -9.83
C GLY A 29 0.73 -0.93 -10.88
N LEU A 30 0.08 -1.57 -11.87
CA LEU A 30 0.78 -2.20 -13.00
C LEU A 30 1.54 -1.17 -13.84
N LEU A 31 0.94 -0.01 -14.14
CA LEU A 31 1.61 1.06 -14.87
C LEU A 31 2.84 1.58 -14.11
N SER A 32 2.71 1.85 -12.80
CA SER A 32 3.84 2.25 -11.97
C SER A 32 4.95 1.21 -12.00
N PHE A 33 4.60 -0.07 -11.94
CA PHE A 33 5.56 -1.17 -12.02
C PHE A 33 6.27 -1.23 -13.39
N MET A 34 5.56 -0.99 -14.50
CA MET A 34 6.16 -0.97 -15.86
C MET A 34 7.20 0.14 -16.07
N LEU A 35 7.21 1.16 -15.21
CA LEU A 35 8.18 2.25 -15.24
C LEU A 35 9.43 1.97 -14.39
N GLU A 36 9.42 0.90 -13.59
CA GLU A 36 10.57 0.48 -12.79
C GLU A 36 11.46 -0.51 -13.55
N ASP A 37 12.78 -0.48 -13.31
CA ASP A 37 13.74 -1.44 -13.86
C ASP A 37 14.01 -2.63 -12.90
N THR A 38 13.07 -2.89 -11.98
CA THR A 38 13.17 -3.96 -10.99
C THR A 38 13.08 -5.33 -11.65
N PRO A 39 14.08 -6.21 -11.49
CA PRO A 39 14.00 -7.58 -12.01
C PRO A 39 12.86 -8.35 -11.33
N THR A 40 11.92 -8.88 -12.13
CA THR A 40 10.83 -9.75 -11.66
C THR A 40 10.60 -10.92 -12.62
N THR A 41 9.86 -11.93 -12.17
CA THR A 41 9.38 -13.04 -13.02
C THR A 41 8.57 -12.48 -14.18
N GLY A 42 8.95 -12.83 -15.41
CA GLY A 42 8.27 -12.37 -16.62
C GLY A 42 8.76 -11.02 -17.17
N ALA A 43 9.64 -10.30 -16.45
CA ALA A 43 10.26 -9.09 -17.00
C ALA A 43 11.36 -9.40 -18.01
N VAL A 44 11.54 -8.49 -18.96
CA VAL A 44 12.59 -8.55 -19.99
C VAL A 44 13.41 -7.28 -19.91
N SER A 45 14.73 -7.41 -19.91
CA SER A 45 15.65 -6.27 -19.98
C SER A 45 15.77 -5.80 -21.43
N ALA A 46 15.57 -4.51 -21.66
CA ALA A 46 15.76 -3.86 -22.95
C ALA A 46 16.39 -2.48 -22.76
N SER A 47 17.27 -2.08 -23.67
CA SER A 47 17.84 -0.75 -23.69
C SER A 47 16.75 0.32 -23.92
N SER A 48 17.02 1.56 -23.53
CA SER A 48 16.08 2.67 -23.79
C SER A 48 15.86 2.90 -25.30
N GLN A 49 16.82 2.53 -26.14
CA GLN A 49 16.67 2.58 -27.60
C GLN A 49 15.68 1.51 -28.09
N GLU A 50 15.83 0.27 -27.64
CA GLU A 50 14.90 -0.83 -27.99
C GLU A 50 13.49 -0.53 -27.48
N ARG A 51 13.34 -0.03 -26.25
CA ARG A 51 12.04 0.38 -25.70
C ARG A 51 11.35 1.43 -26.56
N ARG A 52 12.09 2.45 -27.01
CA ARG A 52 11.57 3.48 -27.94
C ARG A 52 11.19 2.89 -29.30
N ALA A 53 12.03 2.03 -29.86
CA ALA A 53 11.75 1.37 -31.14
C ALA A 53 10.50 0.47 -31.07
N LEU A 54 10.32 -0.26 -29.97
CA LEU A 54 9.12 -1.07 -29.72
C LEU A 54 7.88 -0.20 -29.53
N ALA A 55 7.99 0.92 -28.81
CA ALA A 55 6.88 1.86 -28.65
C ALA A 55 6.39 2.39 -30.00
N THR A 56 7.29 2.79 -30.91
CA THR A 56 6.92 3.23 -32.27
C THR A 56 6.22 2.12 -33.07
N LYS A 57 6.65 0.86 -32.92
CA LYS A 57 6.05 -0.29 -33.62
C LYS A 57 4.74 -0.78 -33.00
N SER A 58 4.52 -0.50 -31.71
CA SER A 58 3.39 -1.05 -30.93
C SER A 58 2.02 -0.68 -31.50
N HIS A 59 1.86 0.52 -32.06
CA HIS A 59 0.60 0.94 -32.68
C HIS A 59 0.22 0.13 -33.91
N ALA A 60 1.18 -0.14 -34.80
CA ALA A 60 0.94 -0.96 -35.98
C ALA A 60 0.66 -2.41 -35.58
N TRP A 61 1.37 -2.92 -34.56
CA TRP A 61 1.09 -4.22 -33.97
C TRP A 61 -0.37 -4.28 -33.46
N ASN A 62 -0.77 -3.34 -32.60
CA ASN A 62 -2.10 -3.36 -31.96
C ASN A 62 -3.23 -3.25 -32.98
N ARG A 63 -3.05 -2.43 -34.03
CA ARG A 63 -4.04 -2.33 -35.11
C ARG A 63 -4.19 -3.61 -35.92
N ALA A 64 -3.17 -4.45 -35.99
CA ALA A 64 -3.25 -5.72 -36.71
C ALA A 64 -3.97 -6.83 -35.91
N ASP A 65 -4.13 -6.69 -34.59
CA ASP A 65 -4.77 -7.71 -33.74
C ASP A 65 -6.29 -7.53 -33.68
N ALA A 66 -7.01 -8.57 -34.11
CA ALA A 66 -8.47 -8.56 -34.18
C ALA A 66 -9.15 -8.35 -32.81
N ARG A 67 -8.55 -8.83 -31.71
CA ARG A 67 -9.13 -8.64 -30.36
C ARG A 67 -8.96 -7.21 -29.89
N PHE A 68 -7.81 -6.60 -30.18
CA PHE A 68 -7.57 -5.19 -29.89
C PHE A 68 -8.58 -4.31 -30.65
N GLN A 69 -8.81 -4.58 -31.94
CA GLN A 69 -9.81 -3.86 -32.73
C GLN A 69 -11.22 -3.99 -32.15
N ALA A 70 -11.60 -5.19 -31.69
CA ALA A 70 -12.93 -5.44 -31.12
C ALA A 70 -13.15 -4.73 -29.77
N VAL A 71 -12.12 -4.61 -28.93
CA VAL A 71 -12.24 -4.06 -27.57
C VAL A 71 -11.96 -2.55 -27.51
N PHE A 72 -11.13 -2.04 -28.42
CA PHE A 72 -10.68 -0.63 -28.43
C PHE A 72 -10.86 0.05 -29.80
N PRO A 73 -12.08 0.07 -30.37
CA PRO A 73 -12.32 0.65 -31.70
C PRO A 73 -11.94 2.13 -31.77
N ASP A 74 -12.22 2.91 -30.72
CA ASP A 74 -11.93 4.35 -30.67
C ASP A 74 -10.43 4.69 -30.78
N LEU A 75 -9.56 3.73 -30.41
CA LEU A 75 -8.11 3.90 -30.48
C LEU A 75 -7.54 3.66 -31.90
N LEU A 76 -8.36 3.18 -32.85
CA LEU A 76 -7.95 2.94 -34.23
C LEU A 76 -7.96 4.22 -35.09
N ASP A 77 -8.91 5.11 -34.81
CA ASP A 77 -9.24 6.28 -35.63
C ASP A 77 -8.50 7.56 -35.22
N SER A 78 -7.84 7.57 -34.06
CA SER A 78 -7.18 8.78 -33.55
C SER A 78 -5.95 9.15 -34.41
N PRO A 79 -5.91 10.36 -35.02
CA PRO A 79 -4.68 10.88 -35.63
C PRO A 79 -3.69 11.18 -34.51
N HIS A 80 -2.51 10.55 -34.58
CA HIS A 80 -1.45 10.64 -33.58
C HIS A 80 -1.07 12.09 -33.23
N PRO A 81 -1.14 12.53 -31.96
CA PRO A 81 -0.33 13.64 -31.52
C PRO A 81 1.12 13.12 -31.44
N THR A 82 1.88 13.34 -32.50
CA THR A 82 3.26 12.86 -32.64
C THR A 82 4.26 13.78 -31.91
N THR A 83 3.84 14.46 -30.83
CA THR A 83 4.65 15.48 -30.17
C THR A 83 4.53 15.42 -28.65
N PRO A 84 5.64 15.59 -27.91
CA PRO A 84 5.56 15.86 -26.48
C PRO A 84 4.93 17.25 -26.31
N THR A 85 4.01 17.39 -25.36
CA THR A 85 3.24 18.59 -24.97
C THR A 85 1.81 18.63 -25.50
N THR A 86 0.86 18.18 -24.68
CA THR A 86 -0.02 19.10 -23.93
C THR A 86 -0.62 18.31 -22.78
N ALA A 87 -0.45 18.83 -21.56
CA ALA A 87 -1.07 18.31 -20.37
C ALA A 87 -2.60 18.26 -20.55
N THR A 88 -3.12 17.08 -20.87
CA THR A 88 -4.51 16.77 -20.54
C THR A 88 -4.52 16.64 -19.01
N PRO A 89 -5.33 17.42 -18.28
CA PRO A 89 -5.44 17.23 -16.84
C PRO A 89 -5.88 15.79 -16.60
N ASN A 90 -5.04 15.00 -15.92
CA ASN A 90 -5.41 13.67 -15.48
C ASN A 90 -6.76 13.78 -14.76
N PRO A 91 -7.85 13.16 -15.25
CA PRO A 91 -9.13 13.18 -14.55
C PRO A 91 -9.08 12.42 -13.21
N PHE A 92 -7.93 11.81 -12.89
CA PHE A 92 -7.68 11.05 -11.67
C PHE A 92 -6.86 11.81 -10.60
N SER A 93 -6.61 13.11 -10.76
CA SER A 93 -5.86 13.89 -9.76
C SER A 93 -6.61 14.11 -8.44
N ASN A 94 -7.91 13.75 -8.36
CA ASN A 94 -8.78 14.14 -7.27
C ASN A 94 -9.40 12.92 -6.58
N THR A 95 -8.60 12.00 -6.04
CA THR A 95 -9.11 11.02 -5.07
C THR A 95 -8.08 10.80 -3.97
N SER A 96 -8.26 11.55 -2.88
CA SER A 96 -7.86 11.24 -1.51
C SER A 96 -6.53 10.51 -1.32
N ALA A 97 -5.49 11.31 -1.10
CA ALA A 97 -4.14 10.99 -0.64
C ALA A 97 -4.07 10.36 0.78
N ALA A 98 -4.87 9.35 1.08
CA ALA A 98 -4.92 8.70 2.40
C ALA A 98 -4.31 7.28 2.44
N ALA A 99 -3.79 6.76 1.32
CA ALA A 99 -3.14 5.43 1.25
C ALA A 99 -1.66 5.47 0.80
N THR A 100 -1.06 6.65 0.76
CA THR A 100 0.22 6.91 0.07
C THR A 100 1.48 6.56 0.89
N THR A 101 1.38 6.16 2.16
CA THR A 101 2.58 6.06 3.02
C THR A 101 3.17 4.63 3.17
N ALA A 102 2.66 3.60 2.51
CA ALA A 102 3.10 2.21 2.77
C ALA A 102 3.64 1.41 1.57
N VAL A 103 3.85 2.00 0.38
CA VAL A 103 4.17 1.21 -0.83
C VAL A 103 5.57 1.48 -1.41
N VAL A 104 6.33 2.42 -0.85
CA VAL A 104 7.70 2.71 -1.31
C VAL A 104 8.72 2.13 -0.34
N ALA A 105 9.13 0.87 -0.53
CA ALA A 105 10.41 0.38 -0.03
C ALA A 105 10.89 -0.90 -0.76
N THR A 106 11.93 -0.70 -1.57
CA THR A 106 13.03 -1.63 -1.90
C THR A 106 12.98 -2.43 -3.20
N ALA A 107 13.31 -1.76 -4.32
CA ALA A 107 13.96 -2.43 -5.43
C ALA A 107 14.81 -1.48 -6.32
N ALA A 108 16.02 -1.14 -5.88
CA ALA A 108 17.11 -0.76 -6.79
C ALA A 108 18.47 -0.84 -6.07
N SER A 109 19.51 -1.23 -6.81
CA SER A 109 20.92 -1.41 -6.43
C SER A 109 21.29 -2.81 -5.97
N LYS A 110 21.85 -3.66 -6.86
CA LYS A 110 22.66 -4.83 -6.43
C LYS A 110 23.46 -5.63 -7.47
N ASP A 111 23.68 -5.19 -8.71
CA ASP A 111 24.32 -6.10 -9.70
C ASP A 111 25.86 -6.10 -9.73
N ALA A 112 26.56 -5.06 -9.26
CA ALA A 112 28.03 -5.09 -9.15
C ALA A 112 28.55 -5.76 -7.85
N ARG A 113 27.66 -6.01 -6.88
CA ARG A 113 28.00 -6.54 -5.54
C ARG A 113 27.76 -8.05 -5.43
N LYS A 114 27.54 -8.76 -6.54
CA LYS A 114 27.00 -10.13 -6.54
C LYS A 114 27.98 -11.22 -6.11
N ARG A 115 29.30 -10.99 -6.20
CA ARG A 115 30.30 -12.02 -5.82
C ARG A 115 30.75 -11.98 -4.35
N ILE A 116 30.55 -10.87 -3.63
CA ILE A 116 30.94 -10.75 -2.22
C ILE A 116 29.72 -10.88 -1.27
N VAL A 117 28.48 -10.68 -1.78
CA VAL A 117 27.26 -10.58 -0.95
C VAL A 117 26.45 -11.87 -0.81
N GLN A 118 26.68 -12.88 -1.65
CA GLN A 118 25.89 -14.12 -1.63
C GLN A 118 25.93 -14.83 -0.26
N LYS A 119 27.02 -14.68 0.51
CA LYS A 119 27.15 -15.32 1.83
C LYS A 119 26.47 -14.56 2.99
N HIS A 120 26.12 -13.28 2.83
CA HIS A 120 25.63 -12.41 3.93
C HIS A 120 24.15 -11.97 3.81
N GLN A 121 23.47 -12.26 2.69
CA GLN A 121 22.11 -11.77 2.45
C GLN A 121 20.96 -12.51 3.20
N PRO A 122 21.04 -13.78 3.65
CA PRO A 122 19.95 -14.39 4.40
C PRO A 122 19.81 -13.79 5.81
N GLU A 123 20.92 -13.44 6.48
CA GLU A 123 20.87 -12.85 7.83
C GLU A 123 20.23 -11.45 7.86
N ILE A 124 20.51 -10.59 6.87
CA ILE A 124 20.02 -9.20 6.88
C ILE A 124 18.49 -9.14 6.75
N LYS A 125 17.87 -10.03 5.97
CA LYS A 125 16.41 -10.10 5.85
C LYS A 125 15.76 -10.69 7.10
N ILE A 126 16.39 -11.70 7.71
CA ILE A 126 15.92 -12.30 8.96
C ILE A 126 16.01 -11.29 10.10
N GLN A 127 17.11 -10.52 10.21
CA GLN A 127 17.29 -9.48 11.21
C GLN A 127 16.25 -8.35 11.09
N HIS A 128 16.00 -7.85 9.87
CA HIS A 128 15.01 -6.78 9.68
C HIS A 128 13.57 -7.24 10.00
N HIS A 129 13.22 -8.48 9.65
CA HIS A 129 11.92 -9.06 9.99
C HIS A 129 11.78 -9.32 11.50
N GLN A 130 12.85 -9.79 12.16
CA GLN A 130 12.90 -10.00 13.60
C GLN A 130 12.81 -8.68 14.38
N GLN A 131 13.44 -7.62 13.89
CA GLN A 131 13.38 -6.29 14.50
C GLN A 131 11.98 -5.66 14.38
N GLN A 132 11.31 -5.82 13.23
CA GLN A 132 9.92 -5.39 13.07
C GLN A 132 8.95 -6.18 13.97
N GLN A 133 9.18 -7.48 14.18
CA GLN A 133 8.38 -8.29 15.09
C GLN A 133 8.56 -7.84 16.55
N GLN A 134 9.79 -7.53 16.98
CA GLN A 134 10.06 -7.00 18.32
C GLN A 134 9.38 -5.64 18.55
N GLN A 135 9.42 -4.74 17.56
CA GLN A 135 8.72 -3.45 17.67
C GLN A 135 7.20 -3.63 17.80
N LYS A 136 6.59 -4.54 17.02
CA LYS A 136 5.16 -4.84 17.14
C LYS A 136 4.80 -5.40 18.51
N GLN A 137 5.64 -6.29 19.07
CA GLN A 137 5.43 -6.83 20.41
C GLN A 137 5.51 -5.74 21.49
N GLN A 138 6.50 -4.83 21.41
CA GLN A 138 6.60 -3.72 22.36
C GLN A 138 5.40 -2.77 22.29
N VAL A 139 4.91 -2.44 21.09
CA VAL A 139 3.72 -1.59 20.92
C VAL A 139 2.47 -2.25 21.52
N VAL A 140 2.29 -3.56 21.32
CA VAL A 140 1.14 -4.30 21.91
C VAL A 140 1.21 -4.32 23.43
N LEU A 141 2.39 -4.53 24.02
CA LEU A 141 2.58 -4.51 25.48
C LEU A 141 2.33 -3.12 26.07
N LEU A 142 2.81 -2.07 25.41
CA LEU A 142 2.54 -0.69 25.83
C LEU A 142 1.06 -0.37 25.73
N GLN A 143 0.38 -0.76 24.66
CA GLN A 143 -1.05 -0.53 24.51
C GLN A 143 -1.86 -1.27 25.59
N ARG A 144 -1.49 -2.51 25.93
CA ARG A 144 -2.12 -3.25 27.03
C ARG A 144 -1.89 -2.57 28.38
N SER A 145 -0.68 -2.06 28.61
CA SER A 145 -0.32 -1.33 29.83
C SER A 145 -1.13 -0.04 29.96
N VAL A 146 -1.18 0.76 28.88
CA VAL A 146 -1.95 2.01 28.80
C VAL A 146 -3.43 1.74 29.00
N ASN A 147 -4.01 0.76 28.29
CA ASN A 147 -5.42 0.38 28.46
C ASN A 147 -5.73 -0.06 29.91
N GLY A 148 -4.82 -0.81 30.54
CA GLY A 148 -4.94 -1.19 31.94
C GLY A 148 -4.91 0.02 32.90
N ALA A 149 -4.00 0.97 32.67
CA ALA A 149 -3.90 2.20 33.45
C ALA A 149 -5.15 3.08 33.30
N TRP A 150 -5.64 3.27 32.08
CA TRP A 150 -6.89 3.99 31.80
C TRP A 150 -8.11 3.33 32.41
N SER A 151 -8.18 1.99 32.40
CA SER A 151 -9.28 1.25 33.04
C SER A 151 -9.30 1.45 34.55
N ARG A 152 -8.13 1.44 35.21
CA ARG A 152 -8.01 1.68 36.65
C ARG A 152 -8.37 3.13 37.01
N LEU A 153 -7.89 4.09 36.22
CA LEU A 153 -8.20 5.51 36.42
C LEU A 153 -9.70 5.78 36.24
N ARG A 154 -10.30 5.24 35.17
CA ARG A 154 -11.74 5.37 34.92
C ARG A 154 -12.57 4.76 36.06
N SER A 155 -12.18 3.58 36.55
CA SER A 155 -12.88 2.93 37.69
C SER A 155 -12.82 3.79 38.96
N ASN A 156 -11.67 4.36 39.29
CA ASN A 156 -11.51 5.20 40.48
C ASN A 156 -12.34 6.49 40.40
N ILE A 157 -12.44 7.09 39.20
CA ILE A 157 -13.29 8.28 38.98
C ILE A 157 -14.77 7.94 39.19
N TRP A 158 -15.25 6.82 38.64
CA TRP A 158 -16.64 6.40 38.87
C TRP A 158 -16.94 6.09 40.32
N LEU A 159 -16.01 5.47 41.07
CA LEU A 159 -16.17 5.20 42.50
C LEU A 159 -16.25 6.49 43.33
N LEU A 160 -15.43 7.50 43.03
CA LEU A 160 -15.46 8.79 43.71
C LEU A 160 -16.74 9.57 43.41
N LEU A 161 -17.19 9.56 42.15
CA LEU A 161 -18.44 10.21 41.75
C LEU A 161 -19.65 9.53 42.39
N LEU A 162 -19.75 8.21 42.31
CA LEU A 162 -20.87 7.46 42.88
C LEU A 162 -20.89 7.56 44.41
N GLY A 163 -19.72 7.46 45.04
CA GLY A 163 -19.56 7.62 46.50
C GLY A 163 -19.91 9.04 46.96
N GLY A 164 -19.47 10.06 46.22
CA GLY A 164 -19.80 11.46 46.50
C GLY A 164 -21.30 11.75 46.38
N VAL A 165 -21.95 11.25 45.33
CA VAL A 165 -23.42 11.37 45.15
C VAL A 165 -24.16 10.66 46.29
N MET A 166 -23.75 9.44 46.66
CA MET A 166 -24.38 8.71 47.77
C MET A 166 -24.22 9.43 49.11
N ALA A 167 -23.04 9.97 49.40
CA ALA A 167 -22.79 10.77 50.61
C ALA A 167 -23.63 12.04 50.61
N TYR A 168 -23.72 12.74 49.48
CA TYR A 168 -24.55 13.94 49.32
C TYR A 168 -26.04 13.65 49.56
N LEU A 169 -26.57 12.57 48.98
CA LEU A 169 -27.95 12.14 49.20
C LEU A 169 -28.23 11.74 50.65
N LEU A 170 -27.27 11.11 51.33
CA LEU A 170 -27.38 10.80 52.76
C LEU A 170 -27.45 12.07 53.61
N VAL A 171 -26.58 13.05 53.36
CA VAL A 171 -26.59 14.34 54.06
C VAL A 171 -27.91 15.06 53.84
N LEU A 172 -28.40 15.12 52.60
CA LEU A 172 -29.71 15.69 52.30
C LEU A 172 -30.84 14.99 53.06
N LYS A 173 -30.83 13.66 53.14
CA LYS A 173 -31.87 12.89 53.82
C LYS A 173 -31.84 13.05 55.34
N VAL A 174 -30.65 13.23 55.93
CA VAL A 174 -30.47 13.54 57.36
C VAL A 174 -30.97 14.95 57.65
N MET A 175 -30.58 15.94 56.86
CA MET A 175 -31.05 17.33 57.01
C MET A 175 -32.57 17.44 56.86
N ALA A 176 -33.16 16.71 55.91
CA ALA A 176 -34.61 16.67 55.71
C ALA A 176 -35.40 15.98 56.84
N LYS A 177 -34.72 15.31 57.78
CA LYS A 177 -35.33 14.75 59.00
C LYS A 177 -35.11 15.62 60.25
N LEU A 178 -34.27 16.64 60.15
CA LEU A 178 -33.91 17.58 61.23
C LEU A 178 -34.69 18.90 61.17
N VAL A 179 -35.41 19.14 60.07
CA VAL A 179 -36.40 20.21 59.87
C VAL A 179 -37.79 19.61 59.96
#